data_AF-A0A4R9LL15-F1
#
_entry.id   AF-A0A4R9LL15-F1
#
_cell.length_a   1.000
_cell.length_b   1.000
_cell.length_c   1.000
_cell.angle_alpha   90.00
_cell.angle_beta   90.00
_cell.angle_gamma   90.00
#
_symmetry.space_group_name_H-M   'P 1'
#
loop_
_entity.id
_entity.type
_entity.pdbx_description
1 polymer ?
#
loop_
_entity_poly.entity_id
_entity_poly.type
_entity_poly.pdbx_seq_one_letter_code
_entity_poly.pdbx_strand_id
1 'polypeptide(L)'
;MTRLFLFKKFYYPGLAFLFFLFLSGGLYSESNFLSLEDRERFLNFQGKSVGEIFLCQSENKKVFGKNTALSSECYAIEQNPISNALALFLEQARTEESQFGFYTTDGKQIHPEWEEEGYGRLVLLSFVITNKQQLFVQVVRKDKAYFFLRTIPGNWVRSE
;
A
#
# COMPACT_ATOMS: atom_id res chain seq x y z
N MET A 1 -34.31 -35.46 -66.96
CA MET A 1 -34.71 -34.08 -66.61
C MET A 1 -34.26 -33.79 -65.19
N THR A 2 -33.24 -32.94 -65.10
CA THR A 2 -32.75 -32.12 -63.99
C THR A 2 -33.62 -32.00 -62.72
N ARG A 3 -33.00 -32.13 -61.53
CA ARG A 3 -32.69 -30.97 -60.64
C ARG A 3 -31.85 -31.36 -59.42
N LEU A 4 -30.66 -30.74 -59.35
CA LEU A 4 -29.88 -30.48 -58.14
C LEU A 4 -30.71 -29.68 -57.11
N PHE A 5 -30.57 -29.98 -55.82
CA PHE A 5 -30.62 -29.01 -54.71
C PHE A 5 -29.72 -29.52 -53.57
N LEU A 6 -28.45 -29.06 -53.53
CA LEU A 6 -27.95 -28.03 -52.61
C LEU A 6 -27.93 -28.46 -51.13
N PHE A 7 -26.81 -29.07 -50.72
CA PHE A 7 -26.39 -29.17 -49.33
C PHE A 7 -26.15 -27.76 -48.75
N LYS A 8 -27.07 -27.28 -47.92
CA LYS A 8 -26.82 -26.11 -47.07
C LYS A 8 -25.82 -26.50 -45.96
N LYS A 9 -24.56 -26.08 -46.11
CA LYS A 9 -23.62 -25.99 -45.00
C LYS A 9 -24.15 -24.98 -43.99
N PHE A 10 -24.68 -25.45 -42.86
CA PHE A 10 -24.93 -24.62 -41.69
C PHE A 10 -23.58 -24.23 -41.09
N TYR A 11 -23.02 -23.13 -41.58
CA TYR A 11 -21.99 -22.39 -40.87
C TYR A 11 -22.63 -21.81 -39.61
N TYR A 12 -22.20 -22.23 -38.43
CA TYR A 12 -22.57 -21.63 -37.15
C TYR A 12 -21.67 -20.39 -36.92
N PRO A 13 -22.14 -19.15 -37.17
CA PRO A 13 -21.31 -17.98 -36.94
C PRO A 13 -21.20 -17.65 -35.44
N GLY A 14 -22.01 -18.30 -34.59
CA GLY A 14 -22.04 -18.04 -33.14
C GLY A 14 -20.80 -18.53 -32.39
N LEU A 15 -20.10 -19.55 -32.88
CA LEU A 15 -18.95 -20.14 -32.17
C LEU A 15 -17.63 -19.38 -32.43
N ALA A 16 -17.52 -18.70 -33.57
CA ALA A 16 -16.37 -17.85 -33.89
C ALA A 16 -16.38 -16.52 -33.11
N PHE A 17 -17.57 -16.01 -32.77
CA PHE A 17 -17.70 -14.75 -32.01
C PHE A 17 -17.26 -14.90 -30.54
N LEU A 18 -17.51 -16.07 -29.94
CA LEU A 18 -17.06 -16.36 -28.57
C LEU A 18 -15.53 -16.46 -28.47
N PHE A 19 -14.85 -16.95 -29.50
CA PHE A 19 -13.39 -17.07 -29.48
C PHE A 19 -12.66 -15.70 -29.52
N PHE A 20 -13.25 -14.70 -30.19
CA PHE A 20 -12.71 -13.33 -30.21
C PHE A 20 -12.91 -12.57 -28.90
N LEU A 21 -13.95 -12.91 -28.11
CA LEU A 21 -14.15 -12.32 -26.79
C LEU A 21 -13.15 -12.85 -25.75
N PHE A 22 -12.63 -14.07 -25.92
CA PHE A 22 -11.60 -14.61 -25.02
C PHE A 22 -10.17 -14.17 -25.38
N LEU A 23 -9.87 -13.80 -26.63
CA LEU A 23 -8.54 -13.29 -27.01
C LEU A 23 -8.30 -11.81 -26.66
N SER A 24 -9.35 -11.02 -26.43
CA SER A 24 -9.23 -9.61 -26.03
C SER A 24 -9.25 -9.40 -24.50
N GLY A 25 -9.50 -10.47 -23.72
CA GLY A 25 -9.51 -10.45 -22.27
C GLY A 25 -8.13 -10.59 -21.60
N GLY A 26 -7.05 -10.64 -22.38
CA GLY A 26 -5.67 -10.60 -21.89
C GLY A 26 -5.20 -9.17 -21.56
N LEU A 27 -6.05 -8.35 -20.95
CA LEU A 27 -5.58 -7.13 -20.30
C LEU A 27 -4.81 -7.58 -19.07
N TYR A 28 -3.49 -7.53 -19.20
CA TYR A 28 -2.49 -7.58 -18.15
C TYR A 28 -3.07 -7.02 -16.84
N SER A 29 -3.52 -7.92 -15.96
CA SER A 29 -3.64 -7.62 -14.55
C SER A 29 -2.22 -7.61 -13.98
N GLU A 30 -1.38 -6.67 -14.45
CA GLU A 30 -0.43 -6.08 -13.52
C GLU A 30 -1.29 -5.51 -12.42
N SER A 31 -1.21 -6.13 -11.25
CA SER A 31 -1.82 -5.66 -10.02
C SER A 31 -1.56 -4.15 -9.91
N ASN A 32 -2.57 -3.34 -10.20
CA ASN A 32 -2.54 -1.90 -10.07
C ASN A 32 -2.46 -1.55 -8.58
N PHE A 33 -1.29 -1.78 -7.98
CA PHE A 33 -0.97 -1.21 -6.69
C PHE A 33 -0.88 0.29 -6.91
N LEU A 34 -1.87 1.00 -6.39
CA LEU A 34 -1.95 2.46 -6.41
C LEU A 34 -0.64 2.98 -5.81
N SER A 35 0.24 3.46 -6.67
CA SER A 35 1.57 3.95 -6.26
C SER A 35 1.45 5.43 -5.99
N LEU A 36 1.99 5.87 -4.85
CA LEU A 36 2.13 7.29 -4.57
C LEU A 36 3.15 7.89 -5.53
N GLU A 37 2.87 9.10 -6.00
CA GLU A 37 3.84 9.91 -6.73
C GLU A 37 5.08 10.18 -5.86
N ASP A 38 6.24 10.30 -6.49
CA ASP A 38 7.49 10.68 -5.85
C ASP A 38 7.45 12.18 -5.49
N ARG A 39 6.98 12.46 -4.27
CA ARG A 39 6.83 13.81 -3.70
C ARG A 39 6.77 13.74 -2.17
N GLU A 40 7.27 14.78 -1.54
CA GLU A 40 7.23 14.91 -0.08
C GLU A 40 5.80 15.04 0.45
N ARG A 41 5.51 14.32 1.54
CA ARG A 41 4.24 14.34 2.26
C ARG A 41 4.50 14.62 3.72
N PHE A 42 3.84 15.65 4.24
CA PHE A 42 3.96 16.09 5.62
C PHE A 42 2.94 15.38 6.49
N LEU A 43 3.43 14.55 7.40
CA LEU A 43 2.59 13.83 8.35
C LEU A 43 2.24 14.73 9.53
N ASN A 44 0.94 14.95 9.75
CA ASN A 44 0.41 15.64 10.92
C ASN A 44 0.25 14.66 12.08
N PHE A 45 1.03 14.86 13.14
CA PHE A 45 1.03 14.04 14.36
C PHE A 45 -0.05 14.43 15.39
N GLN A 46 -1.08 15.15 14.97
CA GLN A 46 -2.25 15.52 15.79
C GLN A 46 -1.85 16.31 17.06
N GLY A 47 -0.86 17.20 16.94
CA GLY A 47 -0.37 18.04 18.05
C GLY A 47 0.58 17.33 19.02
N LYS A 48 1.07 16.13 18.70
CA LYS A 48 2.14 15.46 19.46
C LYS A 48 3.51 16.06 19.13
N SER A 49 4.33 16.27 20.16
CA SER A 49 5.70 16.73 20.00
C SER A 49 6.55 15.64 19.36
N VAL A 50 7.37 15.99 18.38
CA VAL A 50 8.24 15.04 17.67
C VAL A 50 9.22 14.34 18.60
N GLY A 51 9.68 15.01 19.67
CA GLY A 51 10.56 14.41 20.69
C GLY A 51 9.92 13.26 21.47
N GLU A 52 8.60 13.08 21.37
CA GLU A 52 7.88 11.98 22.01
C GLU A 52 7.58 10.82 21.05
N ILE A 53 7.98 10.91 19.78
CA ILE A 53 7.52 10.02 18.70
C ILE A 53 8.64 9.11 18.20
N PHE A 54 8.30 7.84 18.09
CA PHE A 54 9.17 6.78 17.60
C PHE A 54 8.49 6.08 16.41
N LEU A 55 9.27 5.72 15.41
CA LEU A 55 8.87 4.76 14.38
C LEU A 55 9.42 3.40 14.77
N CYS A 56 8.54 2.45 15.05
CA CYS A 56 8.92 1.13 15.53
C CYS A 56 8.34 0.02 14.66
N GLN A 57 9.03 -1.12 14.61
CA GLN A 57 8.37 -2.35 14.17
C GLN A 57 7.19 -2.66 15.10
N SER A 58 6.08 -3.07 14.51
CA SER A 58 4.86 -3.46 15.20
C SER A 58 4.79 -4.97 15.33
N GLU A 59 4.12 -5.46 16.38
CA GLU A 59 3.71 -6.85 16.41
C GLU A 59 2.74 -7.15 15.25
N ASN A 60 2.94 -8.28 14.56
CA ASN A 60 2.14 -8.67 13.39
C ASN A 60 0.79 -9.35 13.76
N LYS A 61 0.16 -8.96 14.88
CA LYS A 61 -1.10 -9.60 15.35
C LYS A 61 -2.33 -9.16 14.54
N LYS A 62 -2.37 -7.91 14.09
CA LYS A 62 -3.48 -7.36 13.30
C LYS A 62 -2.96 -6.74 12.02
N VAL A 63 -3.63 -7.03 10.91
CA VAL A 63 -3.35 -6.38 9.62
C VAL A 63 -3.82 -4.93 9.68
N PHE A 64 -5.12 -4.70 9.91
CA PHE A 64 -5.68 -3.37 10.12
C PHE A 64 -6.04 -3.17 11.60
N GLY A 65 -5.33 -2.29 12.29
CA GLY A 65 -5.66 -1.93 13.66
C GLY A 65 -4.44 -1.57 14.50
N LYS A 66 -4.67 -1.43 15.80
CA LYS A 66 -3.62 -1.11 16.75
C LYS A 66 -2.83 -2.36 17.13
N ASN A 67 -1.53 -2.30 16.91
CA ASN A 67 -0.54 -3.25 17.35
C ASN A 67 0.34 -2.60 18.42
N THR A 68 1.04 -3.42 19.21
CA THR A 68 2.06 -2.97 20.15
C THR A 68 3.40 -2.84 19.44
N ALA A 69 4.26 -1.94 19.93
CA ALA A 69 5.60 -1.78 19.43
C ALA A 69 6.51 -2.94 19.88
N LEU A 70 7.34 -3.43 18.97
CA LEU A 70 8.53 -4.20 19.31
C LEU A 70 9.64 -3.21 19.68
N SER A 71 9.81 -2.96 20.98
CA SER A 71 10.69 -1.91 21.50
C SER A 71 12.18 -2.07 21.14
N SER A 72 12.59 -3.26 20.70
CA SER A 72 13.95 -3.54 20.22
C SER A 72 14.25 -2.92 18.85
N GLU A 73 13.22 -2.53 18.09
CA GLU A 73 13.34 -2.02 16.72
C GLU A 73 12.60 -0.70 16.57
N CYS A 74 13.16 0.36 17.15
CA CYS A 74 12.58 1.70 17.16
C CYS A 74 13.61 2.76 16.81
N TYR A 75 13.21 3.74 16.00
CA TYR A 75 13.94 4.98 15.79
C TYR A 75 13.14 6.16 16.30
N ALA A 76 13.76 6.96 17.15
CA ALA A 76 13.19 8.22 17.59
C ALA A 76 13.24 9.25 16.44
N ILE A 77 12.09 9.86 16.13
CA ILE A 77 11.91 10.69 14.93
C ILE A 77 12.63 12.05 15.04
N GLU A 78 12.87 12.52 16.26
CA GLU A 78 13.66 13.72 16.50
C GLU A 78 15.11 13.56 16.03
N GLN A 79 15.70 12.38 16.23
CA GLN A 79 17.09 12.08 15.86
C GLN A 79 17.20 11.50 14.45
N ASN A 80 16.19 10.76 14.00
CA ASN A 80 16.17 10.11 12.69
C ASN A 80 14.94 10.58 11.90
N PRO A 81 15.13 11.37 10.83
CA PRO A 81 14.03 11.67 9.90
C PRO A 81 13.31 10.39 9.46
N ILE A 82 11.99 10.50 9.22
CA ILE A 82 11.14 9.36 8.86
C ILE A 82 11.71 8.62 7.64
N SER A 83 12.18 9.37 6.64
CA SER A 83 12.86 8.83 5.46
C SER A 83 14.09 8.00 5.81
N ASN A 84 14.97 8.48 6.70
CA ASN A 84 16.16 7.75 7.12
C ASN A 84 15.80 6.49 7.90
N ALA A 85 14.85 6.59 8.84
CA ALA A 85 14.40 5.43 9.62
C ALA A 85 13.82 4.33 8.71
N LEU A 86 12.99 4.71 7.73
CA LEU A 86 12.42 3.76 6.75
C LEU A 86 13.50 3.15 5.84
N ALA A 87 14.49 3.93 5.42
CA ALA A 87 15.62 3.40 4.65
C ALA A 87 16.41 2.35 5.45
N LEU A 88 16.72 2.63 6.72
CA LEU A 88 17.40 1.68 7.60
C LEU A 88 16.60 0.39 7.79
N PHE A 89 15.27 0.47 7.92
CA PHE A 89 14.43 -0.73 8.01
C PHE A 89 14.37 -1.53 6.70
N LEU A 90 14.45 -0.87 5.53
CA LEU A 90 14.48 -1.53 4.23
C LEU A 90 15.80 -2.26 3.95
N GLU A 91 16.91 -1.72 4.45
CA GLU A 91 18.24 -2.33 4.31
C GLU A 91 18.38 -3.63 5.11
N GLN A 92 17.56 -3.81 6.16
CA GLN A 92 17.52 -5.05 6.93
C GLN A 92 16.84 -6.16 6.12
N ALA A 93 17.54 -7.29 5.97
CA ALA A 93 16.96 -8.46 5.32
C ALA A 93 15.82 -9.04 6.18
N ARG A 94 14.65 -9.24 5.58
CA ARG A 94 13.45 -9.76 6.26
C ARG A 94 12.94 -11.00 5.56
N THR A 95 12.66 -12.04 6.33
CA THR A 95 12.10 -13.31 5.82
C THR A 95 10.58 -13.26 5.69
N GLU A 96 9.94 -12.32 6.37
CA GLU A 96 8.50 -12.11 6.38
C GLU A 96 8.14 -10.63 6.27
N GLU A 97 6.88 -10.34 5.96
CA GLU A 97 6.38 -8.97 5.94
C GLU A 97 6.40 -8.38 7.34
N SER A 98 6.85 -7.13 7.45
CA SER A 98 6.96 -6.42 8.72
C SER A 98 6.19 -5.12 8.65
N GLN A 99 5.45 -4.83 9.72
CA GLN A 99 4.73 -3.58 9.85
C GLN A 99 5.47 -2.61 10.76
N PHE A 100 5.42 -1.32 10.45
CA PHE A 100 6.02 -0.26 11.26
C PHE A 100 5.00 0.81 11.55
N GLY A 101 4.89 1.20 12.80
CA GLY A 101 3.91 2.17 13.28
C GLY A 101 4.59 3.30 14.02
N PHE A 102 3.87 4.41 14.16
CA PHE A 102 4.31 5.49 15.04
C PHE A 102 3.80 5.24 16.45
N TYR A 103 4.67 5.43 17.43
CA TYR A 103 4.39 5.20 18.84
C TYR A 103 4.89 6.37 19.68
N THR A 104 4.17 6.68 20.75
CA THR A 104 4.64 7.63 21.76
C THR A 104 5.54 6.96 22.79
N THR A 105 6.22 7.75 23.63
CA THR A 105 7.07 7.28 24.74
C THR A 105 6.38 6.33 25.72
N ASP A 106 5.05 6.42 25.84
CA ASP A 106 4.20 5.53 26.65
C ASP A 106 3.84 4.20 25.93
N GLY A 107 4.37 3.97 24.72
CA GLY A 107 4.11 2.78 23.91
C GLY A 107 2.77 2.79 23.17
N LYS A 108 2.01 3.89 23.21
CA LYS A 108 0.73 4.01 22.51
C LYS A 108 0.95 4.27 21.02
N GLN A 109 0.32 3.46 20.16
CA GLN A 109 0.32 3.72 18.72
C GLN A 109 -0.48 4.97 18.37
N ILE A 110 0.09 5.81 17.53
CA ILE A 110 -0.52 6.99 16.93
C ILE A 110 -0.64 6.80 15.41
N HIS A 111 -1.63 7.44 14.81
CA HIS A 111 -1.91 7.35 13.38
C HIS A 111 -1.87 8.74 12.76
N PRO A 112 -0.73 9.18 12.23
CA PRO A 112 -0.60 10.49 11.61
C PRO A 112 -1.48 10.61 10.37
N GLU A 113 -1.74 11.84 9.95
CA GLU A 113 -2.66 12.12 8.87
C GLU A 113 -2.05 13.08 7.86
N TRP A 114 -2.46 12.99 6.60
CA TRP A 114 -2.07 13.94 5.56
C TRP A 114 -3.18 14.09 4.52
N GLU A 115 -3.07 15.10 3.66
CA GLU A 115 -3.97 15.30 2.53
C GLU A 115 -3.32 14.73 1.27
N GLU A 116 -4.00 13.81 0.58
CA GLU A 116 -3.53 13.26 -0.70
C GLU A 116 -4.45 13.70 -1.83
N GLU A 117 -3.85 14.20 -2.90
CA GLU A 117 -4.58 14.55 -4.11
C GLU A 117 -5.36 13.35 -4.66
N GLY A 118 -6.64 13.56 -4.99
CA GLY A 118 -7.53 12.50 -5.48
C GLY A 118 -8.12 11.58 -4.41
N TYR A 119 -7.51 11.46 -3.22
CA TYR A 119 -8.03 10.65 -2.12
C TYR A 119 -8.60 11.47 -0.96
N GLY A 120 -8.19 12.73 -0.83
CA GLY A 120 -8.47 13.60 0.30
C GLY A 120 -7.64 13.24 1.54
N ARG A 121 -8.16 13.55 2.71
CA ARG A 121 -7.52 13.22 4.00
C ARG A 121 -7.39 11.71 4.23
N LEU A 122 -6.15 11.27 4.42
CA LEU A 122 -5.77 9.89 4.71
C LEU A 122 -5.16 9.77 6.10
N VAL A 123 -5.46 8.66 6.77
CA VAL A 123 -4.87 8.28 8.06
C VAL A 123 -3.87 7.16 7.82
N LEU A 124 -2.62 7.35 8.24
CA LEU A 124 -1.55 6.36 8.18
C LEU A 124 -1.69 5.37 9.35
N LEU A 125 -1.93 4.10 9.05
CA LEU A 125 -2.01 3.04 10.05
C LEU A 125 -0.63 2.44 10.34
N SER A 126 0.07 2.04 9.29
CA SER A 126 1.42 1.48 9.35
C SER A 126 2.12 1.61 8.01
N PHE A 127 3.45 1.57 8.04
CA PHE A 127 4.24 1.17 6.88
C PHE A 127 4.37 -0.34 6.85
N VAL A 128 4.48 -0.91 5.65
CA VAL A 128 4.70 -2.34 5.47
C VAL A 128 5.91 -2.53 4.56
N ILE A 129 6.90 -3.27 5.05
CA ILE A 129 8.02 -3.74 4.24
C ILE A 129 7.77 -5.20 3.92
N THR A 130 7.70 -5.53 2.64
CA THR A 130 7.53 -6.91 2.20
C THR A 130 8.84 -7.69 2.25
N ASN A 131 8.76 -9.01 2.15
CA ASN A 131 9.93 -9.88 2.01
C ASN A 131 10.74 -9.62 0.71
N LYS A 132 10.21 -8.83 -0.23
CA LYS A 132 10.89 -8.36 -1.44
C LYS A 132 11.47 -6.94 -1.28
N GLN A 133 11.56 -6.44 -0.05
CA GLN A 133 12.05 -5.09 0.27
C GLN A 133 11.27 -3.97 -0.45
N GLN A 134 9.97 -4.18 -0.64
CA GLN A 134 9.10 -3.13 -1.17
C GLN A 134 8.42 -2.42 -0.01
N LEU A 135 8.36 -1.09 -0.08
CA LEU A 135 7.71 -0.25 0.91
C LEU A 135 6.29 0.11 0.48
N PHE A 136 5.35 -0.16 1.37
CA PHE A 136 3.96 0.24 1.25
C PHE A 136 3.56 1.07 2.47
N VAL A 137 2.54 1.90 2.30
CA VAL A 137 1.83 2.55 3.39
C VAL A 137 0.41 2.00 3.44
N GLN A 138 0.01 1.55 4.62
CA GLN A 138 -1.34 1.10 4.91
C GLN A 138 -2.14 2.28 5.44
N VAL A 139 -3.22 2.61 4.76
CA VAL A 139 -3.99 3.83 5.02
C VAL A 139 -5.48 3.54 5.16
N VAL A 140 -6.18 4.42 5.85
CA VAL A 140 -7.64 4.45 5.87
C VAL A 140 -8.14 5.85 5.54
N ARG A 141 -9.10 5.91 4.60
CA ARG A 141 -9.83 7.13 4.26
C ARG A 141 -11.01 7.31 5.22
N LYS A 142 -11.53 8.54 5.32
CA LYS A 142 -12.65 8.91 6.20
C LYS A 142 -13.90 8.00 6.06
N ASP A 143 -14.16 7.48 4.87
CA ASP A 143 -15.27 6.55 4.57
C ASP A 143 -14.96 5.09 4.94
N LYS A 144 -13.86 4.84 5.66
CA LYS A 144 -13.39 3.51 6.08
C LYS A 144 -12.95 2.61 4.91
N ALA A 145 -12.60 3.20 3.77
CA ALA A 145 -11.90 2.49 2.72
C ALA A 145 -10.41 2.33 3.11
N TYR A 146 -9.91 1.10 3.02
CA TYR A 146 -8.52 0.76 3.36
C TYR A 146 -7.71 0.53 2.08
N PHE A 147 -6.47 1.03 2.07
CA PHE A 147 -5.59 0.91 0.91
C PHE A 147 -4.19 0.53 1.35
N PHE A 148 -3.49 -0.18 0.46
CA PHE A 148 -2.04 -0.26 0.44
C PHE A 148 -1.56 0.58 -0.72
N LEU A 149 -0.80 1.62 -0.42
CA LEU A 149 -0.19 2.46 -1.45
C LEU A 149 1.31 2.21 -1.49
N ARG A 150 1.84 1.90 -2.66
CA ARG A 150 3.30 1.74 -2.81
C ARG A 150 3.95 3.11 -2.62
N THR A 151 5.07 3.17 -1.91
CA THR A 151 5.77 4.42 -1.61
C THR A 151 7.28 4.20 -1.51
N ILE A 152 8.03 5.28 -1.26
CA ILE A 152 9.46 5.26 -1.01
C ILE A 152 9.78 6.03 0.27
N PRO A 153 10.93 5.80 0.92
CA PRO A 153 11.31 6.52 2.15
C PRO A 153 11.30 8.05 1.99
N GLY A 154 11.78 8.55 0.85
CA GLY A 154 11.86 9.99 0.55
C GLY A 154 10.50 10.71 0.49
N ASN A 155 9.39 9.98 0.38
CA ASN A 155 8.06 10.60 0.36
C ASN A 155 7.61 11.11 1.73
N TRP A 156 8.31 10.80 2.82
CA TRP A 156 7.78 10.99 4.17
C TRP A 156 8.61 11.97 4.98
N VAL A 157 8.00 13.10 5.29
CA VAL A 157 8.56 14.15 6.14
C VAL A 157 7.63 14.39 7.32
N ARG A 158 8.22 14.79 8.45
CA ARG A 158 7.44 15.25 9.61
C ARG A 158 6.84 16.62 9.30
N SER A 159 5.61 16.90 9.75
CA SER A 159 5.18 18.28 9.85
C SER A 159 6.03 18.99 10.92
N GLU A 160 6.37 20.25 10.67
CA GLU A 160 6.93 21.13 11.71
C GLU A 160 5.96 21.33 12.88
#